data_AF-A0A453QA99-F1
#
_entry.id   AF-A0A453QA99-F1
#
_cell.length_a   1.000
_cell.length_b   1.000
_cell.length_c   1.000
_cell.angle_alpha   90.00
_cell.angle_beta   90.00
_cell.angle_gamma   90.00
#
_symmetry.space_group_name_H-M   'P 1'
#
loop_
_entity.id
_entity.type
_entity.pdbx_description
1 polymer ?
#
loop_
_entity_poly.entity_id
_entity_poly.type
_entity_poly.pdbx_seq_one_letter_code
_entity_poly.pdbx_strand_id
1 'polypeptide(L)'
;MADPFSLIMEILDIGFKIKSALDNAKHNMEECPKIDALLLSLSAIAKHLQGSPKIMEHHLMRDTAKSLDKTLQLASELVAKCKAKGFLDRVLNAKHVAEKLRGVCHDVQLNMNAVLLANGVLNSSELAELKEIVAKILHIVATQPAVHLQEE
;
A
#
# COMPACT_ATOMS: atom_id res chain seq x y z
N MET A 1 -5.57 -16.27 -4.28
CA MET A 1 -5.26 -14.83 -4.43
C MET A 1 -5.15 -14.26 -3.03
N ALA A 2 -4.11 -13.48 -2.74
CA ALA A 2 -3.99 -12.86 -1.43
C ALA A 2 -5.11 -11.83 -1.24
N ASP A 3 -5.68 -11.78 -0.03
CA ASP A 3 -6.73 -10.82 0.33
C ASP A 3 -6.18 -9.39 0.27
N PRO A 4 -6.86 -8.43 -0.38
CA PRO A 4 -6.41 -7.05 -0.50
C PRO A 4 -6.10 -6.39 0.85
N PHE A 5 -6.91 -6.67 1.88
CA PHE A 5 -6.71 -6.12 3.21
C PHE A 5 -5.43 -6.66 3.87
N SER A 6 -5.16 -7.95 3.73
CA SER A 6 -3.93 -8.60 4.22
C SER A 6 -2.67 -8.01 3.56
N LEU A 7 -2.73 -7.75 2.25
CA LEU A 7 -1.63 -7.09 1.52
C LEU A 7 -1.39 -5.66 2.02
N ILE A 8 -2.46 -4.92 2.32
CA ILE A 8 -2.38 -3.56 2.87
C ILE A 8 -1.76 -3.58 4.28
N MET A 9 -2.14 -4.54 5.12
CA MET A 9 -1.54 -4.70 6.46
C MET A 9 -0.05 -5.03 6.39
N GLU A 10 0.36 -5.85 5.42
CA GLU A 10 1.77 -6.17 5.16
C GLU A 10 2.56 -4.92 4.70
N ILE A 11 1.96 -4.09 3.84
CA ILE A 11 2.53 -2.79 3.44
C ILE A 11 2.79 -1.89 4.67
N LEU A 12 1.82 -1.78 5.58
CA LEU A 12 1.96 -0.94 6.77
C LEU A 12 3.08 -1.44 7.69
N ASP A 13 3.14 -2.74 7.96
CA ASP A 13 4.17 -3.36 8.79
C ASP A 13 5.57 -3.10 8.23
N ILE A 14 5.75 -3.26 6.92
CA ILE A 14 7.03 -2.95 6.25
C ILE A 14 7.34 -1.45 6.35
N GLY A 15 6.34 -0.57 6.19
CA GLY A 15 6.50 0.87 6.36
C GLY A 15 6.97 1.26 7.77
N PHE A 16 6.46 0.62 8.81
CA PHE A 16 6.92 0.82 10.19
C PHE A 16 8.35 0.33 10.40
N LYS A 17 8.72 -0.82 9.81
CA LYS A 17 10.09 -1.34 9.85
C LYS A 17 11.07 -0.39 9.17
N ILE A 18 10.70 0.24 8.06
CA ILE A 18 11.53 1.25 7.38
C ILE A 18 11.76 2.46 8.29
N LYS A 19 10.69 2.98 8.90
CA LYS A 19 10.79 4.11 9.84
C LYS A 19 11.76 3.80 10.98
N SER A 20 11.59 2.64 11.61
CA SER A 20 12.44 2.19 12.72
C SER A 20 13.90 2.03 12.29
N ALA A 21 14.16 1.37 11.16
CA ALA A 21 15.52 1.21 10.64
C ALA A 21 16.17 2.56 10.32
N LEU A 22 15.41 3.54 9.82
CA LEU A 22 15.91 4.86 9.47
C LEU A 22 16.20 5.75 10.68
N ASP A 23 15.36 5.66 11.72
CA ASP A 23 15.61 6.35 12.99
C ASP A 23 16.93 5.87 13.62
N ASN A 24 17.25 4.57 13.47
CA ASN A 24 18.53 3.99 13.86
C ASN A 24 19.68 4.36 12.89
N ALA A 25 19.39 4.42 11.58
CA ALA A 25 20.38 4.76 10.54
C ALA A 25 20.94 6.19 10.68
N LYS A 26 20.17 7.10 11.33
CA LYS A 26 20.63 8.43 11.73
C LYS A 26 21.93 8.37 12.55
N HIS A 27 22.23 7.22 13.14
CA HIS A 27 23.41 6.95 13.96
C HIS A 27 24.32 5.82 13.41
N ASN A 28 23.85 4.99 12.46
CA ASN A 28 24.63 3.86 11.91
C ASN A 28 24.38 3.62 10.40
N MET A 29 25.44 3.70 9.58
CA MET A 29 25.37 3.44 8.13
C MET A 29 25.16 1.97 7.75
N GLU A 30 25.34 1.03 8.68
CA GLU A 30 25.10 -0.40 8.45
C GLU A 30 23.61 -0.75 8.28
N GLU A 31 22.70 0.19 8.56
CA GLU A 31 21.26 0.00 8.44
C GLU A 31 20.73 0.18 7.01
N CYS A 32 21.49 0.80 6.10
CA CYS A 32 21.06 1.03 4.72
C CYS A 32 20.76 -0.25 3.93
N PRO A 33 21.53 -1.35 4.05
CA PRO A 33 21.12 -2.65 3.53
C PRO A 33 19.78 -3.18 4.03
N LYS A 34 19.42 -2.95 5.29
CA LYS A 34 18.12 -3.38 5.84
C LYS A 34 16.97 -2.56 5.26
N ILE A 35 17.17 -1.25 5.09
CA ILE A 35 16.19 -0.37 4.46
C ILE A 35 15.91 -0.80 3.01
N ASP A 36 16.95 -1.16 2.26
CA ASP A 36 16.78 -1.65 0.88
C ASP A 36 15.91 -2.91 0.79
N ALA A 37 16.13 -3.88 1.68
CA ALA A 37 15.36 -5.12 1.69
C ALA A 37 13.87 -4.85 1.94
N LEU A 38 13.55 -3.89 2.80
CA LEU A 38 12.19 -3.47 3.08
C LEU A 38 11.57 -2.73 1.88
N LEU A 39 12.31 -1.86 1.19
CA LEU A 39 11.85 -1.17 -0.02
C LEU A 39 11.59 -2.14 -1.18
N LEU A 40 12.42 -3.16 -1.35
CA LEU A 40 12.20 -4.23 -2.33
C LEU A 40 10.92 -5.01 -2.04
N SER A 41 10.66 -5.31 -0.77
CA SER A 41 9.43 -5.97 -0.34
C SER A 41 8.19 -5.14 -0.67
N LEU A 42 8.22 -3.83 -0.37
CA LEU A 42 7.13 -2.92 -0.75
C LEU A 42 6.94 -2.80 -2.26
N SER A 43 8.03 -2.79 -3.02
CA SER A 43 7.94 -2.72 -4.49
C SER A 43 7.28 -3.97 -5.06
N ALA A 44 7.56 -5.14 -4.49
CA ALA A 44 6.90 -6.38 -4.88
C ALA A 44 5.40 -6.34 -4.60
N ILE A 45 4.99 -5.83 -3.42
CA ILE A 45 3.56 -5.72 -3.08
C ILE A 45 2.87 -4.65 -3.95
N ALA A 46 3.49 -3.50 -4.18
CA ALA A 46 2.95 -2.46 -5.05
C ALA A 46 2.72 -2.98 -6.48
N LYS A 47 3.68 -3.74 -7.03
CA LYS A 47 3.51 -4.41 -8.33
C LYS A 47 2.42 -5.47 -8.31
N HIS A 48 2.28 -6.22 -7.22
CA HIS A 48 1.18 -7.18 -7.08
C HIS A 48 -0.18 -6.48 -7.11
N LEU A 49 -0.33 -5.36 -6.40
CA LEU A 49 -1.54 -4.54 -6.41
C LEU A 49 -1.84 -4.00 -7.82
N GLN A 50 -0.82 -3.52 -8.55
CA GLN A 50 -0.95 -3.06 -9.93
C GLN A 50 -1.34 -4.19 -10.92
N GLY A 51 -0.92 -5.43 -10.64
CA GLY A 51 -1.25 -6.59 -11.46
C GLY A 51 -2.62 -7.20 -11.17
N SER A 52 -3.36 -6.71 -10.16
CA SER A 52 -4.65 -7.26 -9.75
C SER A 52 -5.80 -6.53 -10.47
N PRO A 53 -6.55 -7.19 -11.38
CA PRO A 53 -7.54 -6.53 -12.23
C PRO A 53 -8.65 -5.83 -11.43
N LYS A 54 -9.25 -6.54 -10.45
CA LYS A 54 -10.35 -6.01 -9.63
C LYS A 54 -9.97 -4.77 -8.82
N ILE A 55 -8.76 -4.75 -8.28
CA ILE A 55 -8.26 -3.64 -7.45
C ILE A 55 -7.95 -2.42 -8.33
N MET A 56 -7.59 -2.64 -9.60
CA MET A 56 -7.25 -1.59 -10.58
C MET A 56 -8.41 -1.02 -11.38
N GLU A 57 -9.60 -1.62 -11.28
CA GLU A 57 -10.82 -1.05 -11.86
C GLU A 57 -11.15 0.32 -11.25
N HIS A 58 -10.82 0.51 -9.96
CA HIS A 58 -11.01 1.79 -9.30
C HIS A 58 -9.81 2.72 -9.50
N HIS A 59 -10.02 3.85 -10.19
CA HIS A 59 -8.99 4.82 -10.54
C HIS A 59 -8.14 5.29 -9.34
N LEU A 60 -8.79 5.56 -8.19
CA LEU A 60 -8.11 5.99 -6.96
C LEU A 60 -7.05 4.99 -6.50
N MET A 61 -7.38 3.69 -6.52
CA MET A 61 -6.48 2.63 -6.08
C MET A 61 -5.32 2.47 -7.07
N ARG A 62 -5.59 2.62 -8.37
CA ARG A 62 -4.58 2.59 -9.43
C ARG A 62 -3.58 3.72 -9.33
N ASP A 63 -4.07 4.95 -9.17
CA ASP A 63 -3.21 6.12 -9.08
C ASP A 63 -2.36 6.08 -7.81
N THR A 64 -2.94 5.59 -6.70
CA THR A 64 -2.23 5.45 -5.44
C THR A 64 -1.16 4.35 -5.49
N ALA A 65 -1.47 3.17 -6.05
CA ALA A 65 -0.48 2.10 -6.21
C ALA A 65 0.68 2.50 -7.15
N LYS A 66 0.40 3.32 -8.17
CA LYS A 66 1.43 3.89 -9.06
C LYS A 66 2.29 4.93 -8.37
N SER A 67 1.68 5.78 -7.54
CA SER A 67 2.40 6.77 -6.74
C SER A 67 3.34 6.10 -5.74
N LEU A 68 2.85 5.06 -5.04
CA LEU A 68 3.66 4.24 -4.14
C LEU A 68 4.88 3.63 -4.84
N ASP A 69 4.71 2.98 -5.99
CA ASP A 69 5.82 2.38 -6.75
C ASP A 69 6.90 3.40 -7.15
N LYS A 70 6.49 4.59 -7.61
CA LYS A 70 7.44 5.68 -7.95
C LYS A 70 8.23 6.14 -6.73
N THR A 71 7.57 6.34 -5.59
CA THR A 71 8.24 6.75 -4.35
C THR A 71 9.24 5.68 -3.88
N LEU A 72 8.91 4.40 -4.05
CA LEU A 72 9.80 3.29 -3.69
C LEU A 72 11.03 3.19 -4.61
N GLN A 73 10.87 3.48 -5.90
CA GLN A 73 12.00 3.56 -6.84
C GLN A 73 12.95 4.69 -6.44
N LEU A 74 12.41 5.88 -6.15
CA LEU A 74 13.22 7.01 -5.67
C LEU A 74 13.95 6.69 -4.36
N ALA A 75 13.29 6.01 -3.42
CA ALA A 75 13.91 5.57 -2.17
C ALA A 75 15.07 4.60 -2.43
N SER A 76 14.90 3.66 -3.35
CA SER A 76 15.91 2.64 -3.68
C SER A 76 17.17 3.28 -4.29
N GLU A 77 17.01 4.31 -5.14
CA GLU A 77 18.15 5.08 -5.68
C GLU A 77 18.96 5.79 -4.58
N LEU A 78 18.29 6.31 -3.56
CA LEU A 78 18.95 6.95 -2.40
C LEU A 78 19.69 5.92 -1.54
N VAL A 79 19.12 4.73 -1.36
CA VAL A 79 19.78 3.64 -0.63
C VAL A 79 20.98 3.09 -1.40
N ALA A 80 20.92 3.01 -2.72
CA ALA A 80 22.06 2.62 -3.55
C ALA A 80 23.26 3.56 -3.33
N LYS A 81 23.01 4.87 -3.20
CA LYS A 81 24.03 5.87 -2.84
C LYS A 81 24.58 5.65 -1.43
N CYS A 82 23.74 5.24 -0.48
CA CYS A 82 24.20 4.86 0.86
C CYS A 82 25.10 3.60 0.86
N LYS A 83 24.89 2.68 -0.08
CA LYS A 83 25.64 1.41 -0.19
C LYS A 83 26.96 1.52 -0.96
N ALA A 84 27.20 2.60 -1.70
CA ALA A 84 28.39 2.76 -2.53
C ALA A 84 29.68 2.83 -1.68
N LYS A 85 30.78 2.22 -2.15
CA LYS A 85 32.06 2.16 -1.41
C LYS A 85 33.03 3.28 -1.85
N GLY A 86 33.36 4.19 -0.93
CA GLY A 86 34.47 5.16 -1.05
C GLY A 86 34.71 5.92 0.26
N PHE A 87 35.97 6.17 0.65
CA PHE A 87 36.34 6.82 1.94
C PHE A 87 35.89 8.29 2.02
N LEU A 88 35.83 9.00 0.89
CA LEU A 88 35.31 10.37 0.79
C LEU A 88 33.76 10.40 0.74
N ASP A 89 33.11 9.40 0.11
CA ASP A 89 31.64 9.21 0.11
C ASP A 89 31.07 8.77 1.48
N ARG A 90 31.88 8.11 2.33
CA ARG A 90 31.49 7.73 3.70
C ARG A 90 31.22 8.92 4.61
N VAL A 91 31.91 10.05 4.40
CA VAL A 91 31.87 11.21 5.30
C VAL A 91 31.07 12.36 4.68
N LEU A 92 31.14 12.54 3.37
CA LEU A 92 30.32 13.52 2.67
C LEU A 92 28.94 12.93 2.41
N ASN A 93 28.03 13.25 3.35
CA ASN A 93 26.57 13.19 3.23
C ASN A 93 25.82 11.95 3.71
N ALA A 94 26.37 11.09 4.59
CA ALA A 94 25.54 10.11 5.33
C ALA A 94 24.33 10.78 6.03
N LYS A 95 24.54 11.95 6.64
CA LYS A 95 23.48 12.76 7.26
C LYS A 95 22.46 13.30 6.24
N HIS A 96 22.92 13.85 5.12
CA HIS A 96 22.05 14.40 4.06
C HIS A 96 21.29 13.31 3.29
N VAL A 97 21.93 12.17 3.05
CA VAL A 97 21.30 10.97 2.49
C VAL A 97 20.24 10.45 3.47
N ALA A 98 20.54 10.38 4.77
CA ALA A 98 19.57 10.01 5.79
C ALA A 98 18.41 11.02 5.91
N GLU A 99 18.66 12.33 5.77
CA GLU A 99 17.63 13.37 5.75
C GLU A 99 16.72 13.27 4.51
N LYS A 100 17.30 13.05 3.32
CA LYS A 100 16.53 12.80 2.09
C LYS A 100 15.72 11.51 2.17
N LEU A 101 16.32 10.43 2.68
CA LEU A 101 15.62 9.19 2.93
C LEU A 101 14.48 9.36 3.94
N ARG A 102 14.63 10.25 4.94
CA ARG A 102 13.55 10.56 5.89
C ARG A 102 12.39 11.25 5.20
N GLY A 103 12.67 12.21 4.30
CA GLY A 103 11.66 12.82 3.46
C GLY A 103 10.91 11.79 2.62
N VAL A 104 11.64 10.96 1.88
CA VAL A 104 11.02 9.93 1.02
C VAL A 104 10.28 8.86 1.84
N CYS A 105 10.73 8.50 3.03
CA CYS A 105 9.99 7.60 3.91
C CYS A 105 8.68 8.20 4.42
N HIS A 106 8.64 9.53 4.60
CA HIS A 106 7.39 10.22 4.89
C HIS A 106 6.44 10.13 3.69
N ASP A 107 6.95 10.32 2.47
CA ASP A 107 6.16 10.14 1.25
C ASP A 107 5.66 8.70 1.12
N VAL A 108 6.47 7.70 1.46
CA VAL A 108 6.04 6.28 1.50
C VAL A 108 4.87 6.13 2.47
N GLN A 109 4.96 6.66 3.70
CA GLN A 109 3.87 6.61 4.68
C GLN A 109 2.60 7.31 4.18
N LEU A 110 2.72 8.48 3.55
CA LEU A 110 1.58 9.19 2.97
C LEU A 110 0.91 8.37 1.87
N ASN A 111 1.69 7.76 0.98
CA ASN A 111 1.17 6.88 -0.07
C ASN A 111 0.49 5.63 0.51
N MET A 112 1.06 5.02 1.57
CA MET A 112 0.43 3.89 2.27
C MET A 112 -0.92 4.27 2.89
N ASN A 113 -0.98 5.42 3.56
CA ASN A 113 -2.23 5.94 4.13
C ASN A 113 -3.26 6.21 3.04
N ALA A 114 -2.84 6.74 1.89
CA ALA A 114 -3.72 6.91 0.74
C ALA A 114 -4.26 5.57 0.21
N VAL A 115 -3.45 4.50 0.19
CA VAL A 115 -3.92 3.15 -0.21
C VAL A 115 -4.98 2.67 0.77
N LEU A 116 -4.75 2.87 2.07
CA LEU A 116 -5.67 2.49 3.14
C LEU A 116 -7.03 3.23 3.01
N LEU A 117 -6.97 4.53 2.76
CA LEU A 117 -8.15 5.37 2.56
C LEU A 117 -8.91 4.97 1.31
N ALA A 118 -8.20 4.73 0.19
CA ALA A 118 -8.81 4.25 -1.04
C ALA A 118 -9.55 2.91 -0.80
N ASN A 119 -8.90 1.96 -0.13
CA ASN A 119 -9.52 0.68 0.21
C ASN A 119 -10.79 0.86 1.07
N GLY A 120 -10.75 1.77 2.05
CA GLY A 120 -11.92 2.09 2.88
C GLY A 120 -13.09 2.66 2.06
N VAL A 121 -12.80 3.56 1.11
CA VAL A 121 -13.80 4.14 0.20
C VAL A 121 -14.42 3.07 -0.69
N LEU A 122 -13.61 2.21 -1.32
CA LEU A 122 -14.10 1.10 -2.14
C LEU A 122 -15.03 0.17 -1.34
N ASN A 123 -14.56 -0.31 -0.18
CA ASN A 123 -15.34 -1.24 0.66
C ASN A 123 -16.66 -0.61 1.13
N SER A 124 -16.65 0.69 1.45
CA SER A 124 -17.86 1.42 1.83
C SER A 124 -18.85 1.53 0.66
N SER A 125 -18.34 1.75 -0.56
CA SER A 125 -19.16 1.81 -1.78
C SER A 125 -19.80 0.45 -2.08
N GLU A 126 -19.00 -0.62 -2.12
CA GLU A 126 -19.48 -1.99 -2.35
C GLU A 126 -20.52 -2.41 -1.30
N LEU A 127 -20.31 -2.06 -0.02
CA LEU A 127 -21.27 -2.31 1.05
C LEU A 127 -22.59 -1.55 0.85
N ALA A 128 -22.53 -0.30 0.36
CA ALA A 128 -23.72 0.50 0.08
C ALA A 128 -24.54 -0.11 -1.07
N GLU A 129 -23.89 -0.51 -2.16
CA GLU A 129 -24.51 -1.21 -3.29
C GLU A 129 -25.16 -2.53 -2.85
N LEU A 130 -24.46 -3.32 -2.03
CA LEU A 130 -24.99 -4.57 -1.49
C LEU A 130 -26.24 -4.33 -0.64
N LYS A 131 -26.23 -3.30 0.23
CA LYS A 131 -27.40 -2.92 1.04
C LYS A 131 -28.59 -2.54 0.16
N GLU A 132 -28.35 -1.83 -0.94
CA GLU A 132 -29.40 -1.47 -1.89
C GLU A 132 -30.00 -2.70 -2.59
N ILE A 133 -29.15 -3.62 -3.04
CA ILE A 133 -29.59 -4.89 -3.65
C ILE A 133 -30.41 -5.71 -2.66
N VAL A 134 -29.95 -5.85 -1.41
CA VAL A 134 -30.68 -6.57 -0.36
C VAL A 134 -32.02 -5.91 -0.08
N ALA A 135 -32.09 -4.57 -0.02
CA ALA A 135 -33.35 -3.84 0.15
C ALA A 135 -34.32 -4.11 -1.01
N LYS A 136 -33.84 -4.13 -2.25
CA LYS A 136 -34.63 -4.47 -3.45
C LYS A 136 -35.17 -5.91 -3.39
N ILE A 137 -34.33 -6.87 -3.00
CA ILE A 137 -34.76 -8.28 -2.84
C ILE A 137 -35.82 -8.40 -1.75
N LEU A 138 -35.61 -7.80 -0.58
CA LEU A 138 -36.58 -7.82 0.52
C LEU A 138 -37.92 -7.21 0.08
N HIS A 139 -37.90 -6.12 -0.69
CA HIS A 139 -39.11 -5.55 -1.25
C HIS A 139 -39.82 -6.51 -2.22
N ILE A 140 -39.09 -7.16 -3.13
CA ILE A 140 -39.66 -8.15 -4.07
C ILE A 140 -40.30 -9.31 -3.30
N VAL A 141 -39.58 -9.88 -2.32
CA VAL A 141 -40.09 -10.98 -1.49
C VAL A 141 -41.33 -10.57 -0.70
N ALA A 142 -41.39 -9.34 -0.20
CA ALA A 142 -42.55 -8.84 0.54
C ALA A 142 -43.77 -8.55 -0.37
N THR A 143 -43.54 -8.28 -1.66
CA THR A 143 -44.59 -7.86 -2.62
C THR A 143 -45.03 -8.98 -3.57
N GLN A 144 -44.32 -10.11 -3.61
CA GLN A 144 -44.76 -11.33 -4.28
C GLN A 144 -45.27 -12.34 -3.23
N PRO A 145 -46.58 -12.36 -2.91
CA PRO A 145 -47.13 -13.45 -2.13
C PRO A 145 -46.90 -14.75 -2.90
N ALA A 146 -46.50 -15.80 -2.18
CA ALA A 146 -46.20 -17.12 -2.73
C ALA A 146 -47.20 -17.47 -3.85
N VAL A 147 -46.68 -17.72 -5.06
CA VAL A 147 -47.46 -18.38 -6.10
C VAL A 147 -47.93 -19.67 -5.45
N HIS A 148 -49.23 -19.74 -5.15
CA HIS A 148 -49.87 -20.96 -4.66
C HIS A 148 -49.49 -22.06 -5.64
N LEU A 149 -48.62 -22.97 -5.20
CA LEU A 149 -48.60 -24.32 -5.73
C LEU A 149 -49.96 -24.90 -5.32
N GLN A 150 -50.95 -24.72 -6.18
CA GLN A 150 -52.15 -25.54 -6.15
C GLN A 150 -51.67 -26.97 -6.42
N GLU A 151 -51.64 -27.77 -5.35
CA GLU A 151 -51.87 -29.19 -5.46
C GLU A 151 -53.26 -29.38 -6.09
N GLU A 152 -53.30 -29.75 -7.37
CA GLU A 152 -54.33 -30.62 -7.98
C GLU A 152 -53.83 -31.16 -9.33
#